data_AF-A0A943GF50-F1
#
_entry.id   AF-A0A943GF50-F1
#
_cell.length_a   1.000
_cell.length_b   1.000
_cell.length_c   1.000
_cell.angle_alpha   90.00
_cell.angle_beta   90.00
_cell.angle_gamma   90.00
#
_symmetry.space_group_name_H-M   'P 1'
#
loop_
_entity.id
_entity.type
_entity.pdbx_description
1 polymer ?
#
loop_
_entity_poly.entity_id
_entity_poly.type
_entity_poly.pdbx_seq_one_letter_code
_entity_poly.pdbx_strand_id
1 'polypeptide(L)'
;MKLCDRCRVSGCLLTYGGKACREARKQECPDVVFTRADKIREMDDEELAVVIMCPHDGDEDSCKGSPDAQTCIKCCLEWLREPAEVL
;
A
#
# COMPACT_ATOMS: atom_id res chain seq x y z
N MET A 1 18.18 -0.52 7.37
CA MET A 1 17.75 -1.38 6.24
C MET A 1 17.13 -2.65 6.82
N LYS A 2 15.87 -2.97 6.51
CA LYS A 2 15.24 -4.25 6.90
C LYS A 2 15.49 -5.27 5.79
N LEU A 3 15.95 -6.46 6.16
CA LEU A 3 16.06 -7.60 5.24
C LEU A 3 14.68 -8.14 4.89
N CYS A 4 14.52 -8.67 3.69
CA CYS A 4 13.27 -9.29 3.27
C CYS A 4 12.99 -10.53 4.12
N ASP A 5 11.80 -10.59 4.74
CA ASP A 5 11.32 -11.74 5.52
C ASP A 5 10.42 -12.68 4.68
N ARG A 6 10.30 -12.42 3.36
CA ARG A 6 9.39 -13.14 2.46
C ARG A 6 10.06 -13.99 1.40
N CYS A 7 11.37 -13.91 1.24
CA CYS A 7 12.12 -14.83 0.38
C CYS A 7 13.38 -15.29 1.11
N ARG A 8 13.94 -16.43 0.68
CA ARG A 8 15.19 -16.99 1.24
C ARG A 8 16.43 -16.50 0.49
N VAL A 9 16.27 -15.48 -0.35
CA VAL A 9 17.34 -14.90 -1.18
C VAL A 9 18.27 -14.12 -0.27
N SER A 10 19.54 -14.54 -0.23
CA SER A 10 20.55 -13.90 0.62
C SER A 10 20.75 -12.44 0.24
N GLY A 11 20.79 -11.55 1.23
CA GLY A 11 21.03 -10.11 1.01
C GLY A 11 19.88 -9.37 0.33
N CYS A 12 18.68 -9.95 0.26
CA CYS A 12 17.52 -9.27 -0.29
C CYS A 12 17.12 -8.08 0.61
N LEU A 13 17.50 -6.87 0.21
CA LEU A 13 17.23 -5.61 0.88
C LEU A 13 16.00 -4.98 0.26
N LEU A 14 14.80 -5.31 0.73
CA LEU A 14 13.59 -4.71 0.21
C LEU A 14 12.77 -4.10 1.31
N THR A 15 12.80 -2.77 1.30
CA THR A 15 11.88 -1.84 1.95
C THR A 15 10.46 -2.07 1.43
N TYR A 16 9.83 -3.21 1.75
CA TYR A 16 8.48 -3.63 1.33
C TYR A 16 8.40 -4.32 -0.05
N GLY A 17 8.98 -5.51 -0.18
CA GLY A 17 8.48 -6.52 -1.15
C GLY A 17 8.61 -6.23 -2.65
N GLY A 18 9.22 -5.11 -3.07
CA GLY A 18 9.24 -4.62 -4.45
C GLY A 18 9.70 -5.59 -5.55
N LYS A 19 9.69 -5.13 -6.81
CA LYS A 19 9.90 -5.94 -8.04
C LYS A 19 11.06 -6.95 -7.97
N ALA A 20 12.17 -6.62 -7.30
CA ALA A 20 13.30 -7.54 -7.12
C ALA A 20 12.95 -8.79 -6.26
N CYS A 21 12.13 -8.68 -5.21
CA CYS A 21 11.65 -9.83 -4.44
C CYS A 21 10.73 -10.70 -5.29
N ARG A 22 9.91 -10.07 -6.14
CA ARG A 22 8.95 -10.76 -7.01
C ARG A 22 9.64 -11.74 -7.95
N GLU A 23 10.69 -11.30 -8.64
CA GLU A 23 11.43 -12.16 -9.57
C GLU A 23 12.26 -13.22 -8.84
N ALA A 24 12.92 -12.83 -7.74
CA ALA A 24 13.72 -13.77 -6.96
C ALA A 24 12.85 -14.88 -6.32
N ARG A 25 11.61 -14.59 -5.92
CA ARG A 25 10.66 -15.62 -5.47
C ARG A 25 10.34 -16.64 -6.56
N LYS A 26 10.12 -16.21 -7.80
CA LYS A 26 9.83 -17.14 -8.91
C LYS A 26 10.98 -18.11 -9.17
N GLN A 27 12.22 -17.67 -8.97
CA GLN A 27 13.41 -18.46 -9.28
C GLN A 27 13.88 -19.30 -8.08
N GLU A 28 13.94 -18.72 -6.88
CA GLU A 28 14.58 -19.33 -5.71
C GLU A 28 13.59 -19.81 -4.64
N CYS A 29 12.35 -19.34 -4.65
CA CYS A 29 11.34 -19.65 -3.62
C CYS A 29 9.94 -19.88 -4.24
N PRO A 30 9.77 -20.85 -5.15
CA PRO A 30 8.51 -21.04 -5.88
C PRO A 30 7.32 -21.45 -4.97
N ASP A 31 7.61 -21.99 -3.79
CA ASP A 31 6.65 -22.31 -2.72
C ASP A 31 6.13 -21.07 -1.97
N VAL A 32 6.82 -19.93 -2.06
CA VAL A 32 6.34 -18.69 -1.44
C VAL A 32 5.22 -18.10 -2.29
N VAL A 33 4.00 -18.25 -1.78
CA VAL A 33 2.80 -17.70 -2.43
C VAL A 33 2.69 -16.20 -2.15
N PHE A 34 2.59 -15.40 -3.22
CA PHE A 34 2.24 -13.98 -3.10
C PHE A 34 0.76 -13.82 -2.75
N THR A 35 0.48 -13.30 -1.56
CA THR A 35 -0.88 -13.18 -1.05
C THR A 35 -1.51 -11.83 -1.45
N ARG A 36 -2.84 -11.70 -1.30
CA ARG A 36 -3.52 -10.41 -1.50
C ARG A 36 -3.05 -9.34 -0.51
N ALA A 37 -2.70 -9.73 0.70
CA ALA A 37 -2.12 -8.82 1.69
C ALA A 37 -0.76 -8.28 1.25
N ASP A 38 -0.01 -9.05 0.45
CA ASP A 38 1.28 -8.60 -0.08
C ASP A 38 1.07 -7.62 -1.22
N LYS A 39 0.05 -7.85 -2.05
CA LYS A 39 -0.36 -6.88 -3.06
C LYS A 39 -0.72 -5.53 -2.42
N ILE A 40 -1.48 -5.51 -1.33
CA ILE A 40 -1.85 -4.26 -0.63
C ILE A 40 -0.63 -3.54 -0.07
N ARG A 41 0.35 -4.26 0.50
CA ARG A 41 1.59 -3.66 1.03
C ARG A 41 2.52 -3.12 -0.06
N GLU A 42 2.34 -3.53 -1.32
CA GLU A 42 3.10 -3.05 -2.47
C GLU A 42 2.41 -1.89 -3.22
N MET A 43 1.16 -1.56 -2.87
CA MET A 43 0.42 -0.48 -3.53
C MET A 43 1.07 0.88 -3.26
N ASP A 44 1.10 1.73 -4.28
CA ASP A 44 1.41 3.15 -4.09
C ASP A 44 0.19 3.92 -3.52
N ASP A 45 0.39 5.20 -3.20
CA ASP A 45 -0.66 6.02 -2.60
C ASP A 45 -1.89 6.16 -3.51
N GLU A 46 -1.70 6.18 -4.84
CA GLU A 46 -2.79 6.30 -5.79
C GLU A 46 -3.61 4.99 -5.85
N GLU A 47 -2.95 3.84 -5.87
CA GLU A 47 -3.59 2.54 -5.78
C GLU A 47 -4.30 2.33 -4.43
N LEU A 48 -3.69 2.76 -3.32
CA LEU A 48 -4.29 2.69 -1.99
C LEU A 48 -5.52 3.58 -1.87
N ALA A 49 -5.50 4.80 -2.44
CA ALA A 49 -6.60 5.76 -2.36
C ALA A 49 -7.92 5.23 -2.96
N VAL A 50 -7.85 4.27 -3.89
CA VAL A 50 -9.02 3.65 -4.52
C VAL A 50 -9.66 2.56 -3.64
N VAL A 51 -8.90 1.95 -2.74
CA VAL A 51 -9.33 0.74 -2.00
C VAL A 51 -9.60 0.98 -0.51
N ILE A 52 -9.08 2.07 0.07
CA ILE A 52 -9.32 2.40 1.48
C ILE A 52 -10.61 3.22 1.65
N MET A 53 -11.20 3.13 2.84
CA MET A 53 -12.38 3.95 3.18
C MET A 53 -11.98 5.42 3.30
N CYS A 54 -12.92 6.32 2.99
CA CYS A 54 -12.71 7.75 3.15
C CYS A 54 -12.36 8.05 4.62
N PRO A 55 -11.27 8.80 4.90
CA PRO A 55 -10.92 9.19 6.27
C PRO A 55 -11.96 10.12 6.93
N HIS A 56 -12.84 10.72 6.11
CA HIS A 56 -13.93 11.61 6.53
C HIS A 56 -15.31 10.94 6.44
N ASP A 57 -15.36 9.60 6.38
CA ASP A 57 -16.63 8.87 6.30
C ASP A 57 -17.56 9.24 7.48
N GLY A 58 -18.77 9.69 7.16
CA GLY A 58 -19.76 10.16 8.14
C GLY A 58 -19.63 11.63 8.60
N ASP A 59 -18.67 12.39 8.08
CA ASP A 59 -18.54 13.84 8.31
C ASP A 59 -18.81 14.58 6.99
N GLU A 60 -20.08 14.98 6.81
CA GLU A 60 -20.60 15.66 5.61
C GLU A 60 -19.91 17.02 5.34
N ASP A 61 -19.30 17.65 6.35
CA ASP A 61 -18.67 18.96 6.23
C ASP A 61 -17.19 18.86 5.80
N SER A 62 -16.50 17.79 6.19
CA SER A 62 -15.08 17.57 5.88
C SER A 62 -14.85 16.84 4.57
N CYS A 63 -15.72 15.89 4.20
CA CYS A 63 -15.74 15.33 2.86
C CYS A 63 -16.44 16.30 1.91
N LYS A 64 -15.71 17.26 1.33
CA LYS A 64 -16.27 18.27 0.39
C LYS A 64 -16.72 17.72 -0.96
N GLY A 65 -16.92 16.41 -1.04
CA GLY A 65 -17.38 15.69 -2.20
C GLY A 65 -18.86 15.46 -2.21
N SER A 66 -19.42 15.44 -3.41
CA SER A 66 -20.68 14.74 -3.63
C SER A 66 -20.51 13.29 -3.14
N PRO A 67 -21.59 12.57 -2.77
CA PRO A 67 -21.53 11.15 -2.36
C PRO A 67 -21.02 10.19 -3.45
N ASP A 68 -20.43 10.70 -4.53
CA ASP A 68 -19.73 9.91 -5.53
C ASP A 68 -18.39 9.37 -5.01
N ALA A 69 -18.04 8.19 -5.51
CA ALA A 69 -16.80 7.50 -5.19
C ALA A 69 -15.54 8.28 -5.63
N GLN A 70 -15.65 9.24 -6.56
CA GLN A 70 -14.50 9.99 -7.07
C GLN A 70 -13.97 11.00 -6.07
N THR A 71 -14.84 11.67 -5.31
CA THR A 71 -14.35 12.65 -4.35
C THR A 71 -13.71 12.02 -3.11
N CYS A 72 -14.19 10.84 -2.69
CA CYS A 72 -13.56 10.07 -1.63
C CYS A 72 -12.12 9.65 -1.96
N ILE A 73 -11.82 9.30 -3.22
CA ILE A 73 -10.45 8.96 -3.65
C ILE A 73 -9.49 10.13 -3.40
N LYS A 74 -9.94 11.37 -3.67
CA LYS A 74 -9.10 12.55 -3.45
C LYS A 74 -8.79 12.75 -1.96
N CYS A 75 -9.80 12.62 -1.09
CA CYS A 75 -9.60 12.68 0.37
C CYS A 75 -8.61 11.61 0.86
N CYS A 76 -8.76 10.37 0.38
CA CYS A 76 -7.85 9.28 0.71
C CYS A 76 -6.40 9.59 0.29
N LEU A 77 -6.21 10.13 -0.93
CA LEU A 77 -4.88 10.45 -1.44
C LEU A 77 -4.20 11.60 -0.69
N GLU A 78 -4.97 12.64 -0.35
CA GLU A 78 -4.47 13.75 0.47
C GLU A 78 -4.05 13.24 1.85
N TRP A 79 -4.90 12.46 2.52
CA TRP A 79 -4.61 11.87 3.82
C TRP A 79 -3.40 10.92 3.82
N LEU A 80 -3.25 10.06 2.80
CA LEU A 80 -2.09 9.15 2.69
C LEU A 80 -0.75 9.88 2.62
N ARG A 81 -0.74 11.13 2.12
CA ARG A 81 0.46 11.97 1.98
C ARG A 81 0.73 12.83 3.21
N GLU A 82 -0.19 12.87 4.17
CA GLU A 82 0.01 13.60 5.42
C GLU A 82 1.05 12.89 6.32
N PRO A 83 1.79 13.65 7.16
CA PRO A 83 2.69 13.05 8.12
C PRO A 83 1.90 12.24 9.16
N ALA A 84 2.31 10.98 9.37
CA ALA A 84 1.67 10.09 10.34
C ALA A 84 1.89 10.52 11.81
N GLU A 85 2.95 11.28 12.07
CA GLU A 85 3.31 11.81 13.39
C GLU A 85 3.62 13.30 13.25
N VAL A 86 3.03 14.13 14.12
CA VAL A 86 3.31 15.57 14.19
C VAL A 86 4.63 15.76 14.94
N LEU A 87 5.61 16.44 14.32
CA LEU A 87 6.94 16.69 14.91
C LEU A 87 6.89 17.52 16.20
#